data_AF-A0A1H9WQI8-F1
#
_entry.id   AF-A0A1H9WQI8-F1
#
_cell.length_a   1.000
_cell.length_b   1.000
_cell.length_c   1.000
_cell.angle_alpha   90.00
_cell.angle_beta   90.00
_cell.angle_gamma   90.00
#
_symmetry.space_group_name_H-M   'P 1'
#
loop_
_entity.id
_entity.type
_entity.pdbx_description
1 polymer ?
#
loop_
_entity_poly.entity_id
_entity_poly.type
_entity_poly.pdbx_seq_one_letter_code
_entity_poly.pdbx_strand_id
1 'polypeptide(L)'
;MTSTVRRPSPSLALGASLGTAFGLLAVTAPVAMATAPSTYHQVNLVSDVPGRAKVTDPHLVNAWGASYLGTSPLWVSDNGPGVATLYSGGVRGSRQTVLPLVVRIPGGAPTGQVSNPTTSFVIRSRGAAAPARFLFVGETGHLTGWAPTVGGSATAPSTHAVDAVVTRGAVEKGVAMGQTTHGPRLYVANFSGARVDVYDGAFHRVRVPGAFSDARMPRGYAPFNVMVAGTKVYVSYAQQDKQRKDEVAGAGRGRVDIFTLDGMLLRRLQAHRVLNAPWGMTVAPSGFGTFSGDLLVGNFGDGRINAFSPATLAFRGSLRTSGGKALAIDGLWALLRGNGTEGSTHDVLFTAGPQDETHGLLGLLEANRRR
;
A
#
# COMPACT_ATOMS: atom_id res chain seq x y z
N MET A 1 93.64 18.52 -16.40
CA MET A 1 93.19 17.34 -17.17
C MET A 1 91.97 17.79 -17.99
N THR A 2 92.19 18.42 -19.16
CA THR A 2 92.16 17.80 -20.51
C THR A 2 90.79 17.15 -20.80
N SER A 3 89.99 17.52 -21.80
CA SER A 3 90.24 18.31 -23.00
C SER A 3 88.97 19.01 -23.53
N THR A 4 89.25 20.01 -24.33
CA THR A 4 88.41 20.90 -25.12
C THR A 4 87.84 20.24 -26.41
N VAL A 5 86.85 20.91 -27.03
CA VAL A 5 86.56 21.00 -28.50
C VAL A 5 85.68 19.85 -29.08
N ARG A 6 84.67 20.00 -29.96
CA ARG A 6 84.26 20.99 -30.99
C ARG A 6 82.76 20.80 -31.35
N ARG A 7 82.06 21.84 -31.81
CA ARG A 7 80.82 21.73 -32.64
C ARG A 7 81.19 21.42 -34.10
N PRO A 8 80.29 20.81 -34.89
CA PRO A 8 79.55 21.62 -35.89
C PRO A 8 78.09 21.17 -36.13
N SER A 9 77.26 22.11 -36.62
CA SER A 9 76.00 21.89 -37.35
C SER A 9 76.28 21.94 -38.88
N PRO A 10 75.32 21.79 -39.81
CA PRO A 10 74.03 21.09 -39.85
C PRO A 10 73.95 20.08 -41.02
N SER A 11 72.91 19.24 -41.12
CA SER A 11 72.54 18.59 -42.40
C SER A 11 71.04 18.31 -42.43
N LEU A 12 70.38 18.92 -43.41
CA LEU A 12 69.00 18.65 -43.80
C LEU A 12 68.87 17.18 -44.26
N ALA A 13 67.82 16.51 -43.82
CA ALA A 13 67.22 15.41 -44.54
C ALA A 13 65.71 15.66 -44.64
N LEU A 14 65.26 15.94 -45.87
CA LEU A 14 63.86 15.87 -46.29
C LEU A 14 63.32 14.46 -45.97
N GLY A 15 62.34 14.37 -45.09
CA GLY A 15 61.57 13.16 -44.83
C GLY A 15 60.10 13.42 -45.10
N ALA A 16 59.56 12.73 -46.10
CA ALA A 16 58.24 12.93 -46.68
C ALA A 16 57.09 12.94 -45.66
N SER A 17 56.17 13.87 -45.91
CA SER A 17 54.84 13.99 -45.33
C SER A 17 54.01 12.71 -45.48
N LEU A 18 53.67 12.07 -44.37
CA LEU A 18 52.50 11.19 -44.25
C LEU A 18 51.50 11.92 -43.35
N GLY A 19 50.66 12.74 -43.98
CA GLY A 19 49.51 13.36 -43.34
C GLY A 19 48.52 12.28 -42.91
N THR A 20 48.57 11.90 -41.65
CA THR A 20 47.50 11.13 -41.01
C THR A 20 46.34 12.10 -40.75
N ALA A 21 45.38 12.11 -41.66
CA ALA A 21 44.10 12.77 -41.44
C ALA A 21 43.39 12.08 -40.27
N PHE A 22 43.52 12.65 -39.06
CA PHE A 22 42.62 12.36 -37.95
C PHE A 22 41.25 12.94 -38.33
N GLY A 23 40.43 12.14 -39.00
CA GLY A 23 39.01 12.41 -39.13
C GLY A 23 38.38 12.40 -37.74
N LEU A 24 38.00 13.58 -37.24
CA LEU A 24 37.12 13.70 -36.09
C LEU A 24 35.77 13.07 -36.48
N LEU A 25 35.60 11.78 -36.21
CA LEU A 25 34.27 11.17 -36.14
C LEU A 25 33.58 11.77 -34.92
N ALA A 26 32.75 12.78 -35.15
CA ALA A 26 31.77 13.23 -34.18
C ALA A 26 30.79 12.08 -33.94
N VAL A 27 31.06 11.27 -32.91
CA VAL A 27 30.12 10.29 -32.40
C VAL A 27 28.98 11.07 -31.76
N THR A 28 27.92 11.32 -32.52
CA THR A 28 26.65 11.80 -31.97
C THR A 28 26.04 10.66 -31.16
N ALA A 29 26.33 10.62 -29.87
CA ALA A 29 25.59 9.76 -28.95
C ALA A 29 24.10 10.13 -29.07
N PRO A 30 23.19 9.17 -29.28
CA PRO A 30 21.77 9.47 -29.28
C PRO A 30 21.42 10.04 -27.90
N VAL A 31 21.00 11.30 -27.87
CA VAL A 31 20.40 11.88 -26.67
C VAL A 31 19.13 11.08 -26.43
N ALA A 32 19.17 10.16 -25.46
CA ALA A 32 17.99 9.48 -25.00
C ALA A 32 17.02 10.56 -24.51
N MET A 33 15.98 10.83 -25.29
CA MET A 33 14.90 11.71 -24.83
C MET A 33 14.32 11.07 -23.59
N ALA A 34 14.66 11.61 -22.41
CA ALA A 34 14.05 11.22 -21.16
C ALA A 34 12.56 11.49 -21.30
N THR A 35 11.77 10.44 -21.52
CA THR A 35 10.34 10.64 -21.69
C THR A 35 9.76 11.17 -20.38
N ALA A 36 9.06 12.31 -20.43
CA ALA A 36 8.54 12.96 -19.23
C ALA A 36 7.64 11.99 -18.44
N PRO A 37 7.82 11.84 -17.12
CA PRO A 37 7.05 10.87 -16.33
C PRO A 37 5.54 11.10 -16.49
N SER A 38 4.77 10.01 -16.47
CA SER A 38 3.29 10.07 -16.49
C SER A 38 2.78 10.98 -15.38
N THR A 39 1.67 11.65 -15.66
CA THR A 39 0.97 12.47 -14.68
C THR A 39 -0.29 11.73 -14.23
N TYR A 40 -0.73 12.02 -13.01
CA TYR A 40 -1.80 11.30 -12.34
C TYR A 40 -2.91 12.27 -11.94
N HIS A 41 -4.14 11.79 -12.06
CA HIS A 41 -5.35 12.54 -11.72
C HIS A 41 -6.10 11.81 -10.61
N GLN A 42 -6.49 12.56 -9.57
CA GLN A 42 -7.33 12.06 -8.49
C GLN A 42 -8.80 12.32 -8.81
N VAL A 43 -9.63 11.28 -8.69
CA VAL A 43 -11.08 11.38 -8.81
C VAL A 43 -11.70 11.04 -7.45
N ASN A 44 -12.46 11.97 -6.87
CA ASN A 44 -13.21 11.73 -5.65
C ASN A 44 -14.54 11.05 -5.99
N LEU A 45 -14.76 9.86 -5.43
CA LEU A 45 -15.94 9.03 -5.72
C LEU A 45 -17.02 9.20 -4.66
N VAL A 46 -16.67 9.03 -3.38
CA VAL A 46 -17.58 9.14 -2.23
C VAL A 46 -16.92 9.92 -1.10
N SER A 47 -17.69 10.75 -0.39
CA SER A 47 -17.28 11.41 0.86
C SER A 47 -18.49 11.59 1.78
N ASP A 48 -18.30 11.66 3.08
CA ASP A 48 -19.35 12.04 4.03
C ASP A 48 -19.71 13.53 3.96
N VAL A 49 -18.83 14.36 3.39
CA VAL A 49 -19.05 15.81 3.25
C VAL A 49 -19.75 16.12 1.92
N PRO A 50 -20.95 16.74 1.94
CA PRO A 50 -21.65 17.17 0.74
C PRO A 50 -20.77 18.05 -0.17
N GLY A 51 -20.71 17.72 -1.46
CA GLY A 51 -19.96 18.47 -2.46
C GLY A 51 -18.45 18.18 -2.55
N ARG A 52 -17.88 17.36 -1.64
CA ARG A 52 -16.47 16.91 -1.75
C ARG A 52 -16.24 15.79 -2.75
N ALA A 53 -17.29 15.02 -3.02
CA ALA A 53 -17.33 13.96 -4.02
C ALA A 53 -18.69 13.95 -4.73
N LYS A 54 -18.81 13.16 -5.81
CA LYS A 54 -20.07 13.04 -6.58
C LYS A 54 -21.17 12.32 -5.80
N VAL A 55 -20.80 11.50 -4.82
CA VAL A 55 -21.72 10.76 -3.96
C VAL A 55 -21.41 11.10 -2.52
N THR A 56 -22.47 11.33 -1.75
CA THR A 56 -22.37 11.57 -0.31
C THR A 56 -22.86 10.36 0.46
N ASP A 57 -22.04 9.87 1.39
CA ASP A 57 -22.38 8.79 2.31
C ASP A 57 -22.00 9.20 3.73
N PRO A 58 -22.96 9.53 4.60
CA PRO A 58 -22.70 9.95 5.97
C PRO A 58 -21.98 8.90 6.84
N HIS A 59 -21.95 7.63 6.43
CA HIS A 59 -21.17 6.62 7.15
C HIS A 59 -19.69 6.68 6.83
N LEU A 60 -19.26 7.26 5.70
CA LEU A 60 -17.87 7.21 5.25
C LEU A 60 -17.00 8.22 6.03
N VAL A 61 -16.78 7.99 7.32
CA VAL A 61 -15.95 8.81 8.21
C VAL A 61 -14.69 8.03 8.57
N ASN A 62 -13.52 8.63 8.36
CA ASN A 62 -12.21 7.98 8.44
C ASN A 62 -12.18 6.65 7.66
N ALA A 63 -12.35 6.76 6.34
CA ALA A 63 -12.34 5.61 5.44
C ALA A 63 -10.97 4.95 5.45
N TRP A 64 -10.82 3.81 6.14
CA TRP A 64 -9.51 3.27 6.47
C TRP A 64 -9.12 2.11 5.57
N GLY A 65 -9.45 0.88 5.93
CA GLY A 65 -9.19 -0.30 5.10
C GLY A 65 -10.24 -0.46 4.01
N ALA A 66 -9.84 -1.12 2.92
CA ALA A 66 -10.77 -1.51 1.87
C ALA A 66 -10.35 -2.83 1.21
N SER A 67 -11.31 -3.58 0.67
CA SER A 67 -11.08 -4.85 -0.02
C SER A 67 -12.28 -5.27 -0.84
N TYR A 68 -12.07 -6.13 -1.83
CA TYR A 68 -13.12 -6.85 -2.55
C TYR A 68 -12.74 -8.33 -2.70
N LEU A 69 -13.70 -9.15 -3.09
CA LEU A 69 -13.54 -10.59 -3.34
C LEU A 69 -14.04 -10.93 -4.74
N GLY A 70 -13.10 -11.17 -5.67
CA GLY A 70 -13.46 -11.36 -7.09
C GLY A 70 -14.17 -10.12 -7.63
N THR A 71 -15.41 -10.31 -8.08
CA THR A 71 -16.32 -9.25 -8.58
C THR A 71 -17.33 -8.78 -7.54
N SER A 72 -17.07 -9.00 -6.23
CA SER A 72 -17.92 -8.42 -5.19
C SER A 72 -17.88 -6.89 -5.26
N PRO A 73 -18.87 -6.21 -4.68
CA PRO A 73 -18.73 -4.80 -4.31
C PRO A 73 -17.45 -4.53 -3.52
N LEU A 74 -16.97 -3.29 -3.56
CA LEU A 74 -15.89 -2.81 -2.70
C LEU A 74 -16.43 -2.64 -1.28
N TRP A 75 -15.74 -3.20 -0.31
CA TRP A 75 -16.01 -2.97 1.11
C TRP A 75 -15.03 -1.94 1.63
N VAL A 76 -15.50 -1.03 2.48
CA VAL A 76 -14.68 -0.04 3.18
C VAL A 76 -14.95 -0.12 4.67
N SER A 77 -13.90 -0.05 5.47
CA SER A 77 -13.97 0.07 6.93
C SER A 77 -14.11 1.55 7.28
N ASP A 78 -15.27 1.91 7.82
CA ASP A 78 -15.61 3.24 8.25
C ASP A 78 -15.30 3.36 9.75
N ASN A 79 -14.08 3.79 10.05
CA ASN A 79 -13.54 3.73 11.39
C ASN A 79 -14.41 4.52 12.39
N GLY A 80 -14.77 5.76 12.05
CA GLY A 80 -15.53 6.66 12.92
C GLY A 80 -16.84 6.06 13.45
N PRO A 81 -17.79 5.66 12.59
CA PRO A 81 -19.06 5.06 13.03
C PRO A 81 -18.97 3.58 13.44
N GLY A 82 -17.83 2.91 13.25
CA GLY A 82 -17.69 1.50 13.65
C GLY A 82 -18.42 0.52 12.72
N VAL A 83 -18.49 0.83 11.41
CA VAL A 83 -19.19 0.00 10.42
C VAL A 83 -18.31 -0.31 9.22
N ALA A 84 -18.78 -1.20 8.36
CA ALA A 84 -18.29 -1.33 7.00
C ALA A 84 -19.43 -1.09 6.00
N THR A 85 -19.20 -0.19 5.05
CA THR A 85 -20.08 0.13 3.93
C THR A 85 -19.61 -0.56 2.65
N LEU A 86 -20.51 -0.65 1.68
CA LEU A 86 -20.26 -1.28 0.40
C LEU A 86 -20.56 -0.33 -0.75
N TYR A 87 -19.69 -0.39 -1.76
CA TYR A 87 -19.78 0.44 -2.94
C TYR A 87 -19.65 -0.37 -4.23
N SER A 88 -20.29 0.11 -5.28
CA SER A 88 -20.13 -0.43 -6.63
C SER A 88 -20.13 0.68 -7.66
N GLY A 89 -19.53 0.41 -8.82
CA GLY A 89 -19.50 1.35 -9.93
C GLY A 89 -18.13 2.03 -10.04
N GLY A 90 -18.10 3.28 -10.52
CA GLY A 90 -16.83 4.00 -10.70
C GLY A 90 -15.93 3.41 -11.80
N VAL A 91 -16.47 2.52 -12.65
CA VAL A 91 -15.74 1.88 -13.74
C VAL A 91 -16.12 2.55 -15.05
N ARG A 92 -15.11 2.98 -15.84
CA ARG A 92 -15.34 3.54 -17.19
C ARG A 92 -16.38 4.67 -17.20
N GLY A 93 -16.42 5.48 -16.14
CA GLY A 93 -17.37 6.59 -15.99
C GLY A 93 -18.77 6.20 -15.49
N SER A 94 -19.00 4.94 -15.10
CA SER A 94 -20.24 4.57 -14.43
C SER A 94 -20.38 5.30 -13.09
N ARG A 95 -21.63 5.59 -12.70
CA ARG A 95 -21.91 6.30 -11.45
C ARG A 95 -21.52 5.42 -10.26
N GLN A 96 -20.76 6.00 -9.34
CA GLN A 96 -20.53 5.39 -8.03
C GLN A 96 -21.86 5.23 -7.28
N THR A 97 -22.08 4.08 -6.63
CA THR A 97 -23.31 3.80 -5.90
C THR A 97 -22.99 3.27 -4.51
N VAL A 98 -23.69 3.81 -3.50
CA VAL A 98 -23.71 3.30 -2.13
C VAL A 98 -24.70 2.14 -2.09
N LEU A 99 -24.27 0.98 -1.60
CA LEU A 99 -25.14 -0.18 -1.44
C LEU A 99 -25.82 -0.15 -0.05
N PRO A 100 -27.04 -0.68 0.08
CA PRO A 100 -27.84 -0.54 1.29
C PRO A 100 -27.33 -1.35 2.50
N LEU A 101 -26.43 -2.31 2.28
CA LEU A 101 -25.87 -3.10 3.37
C LEU A 101 -24.85 -2.27 4.13
N VAL A 102 -25.08 -2.10 5.43
CA VAL A 102 -24.12 -1.55 6.39
C VAL A 102 -23.87 -2.61 7.45
N VAL A 103 -22.61 -2.98 7.65
CA VAL A 103 -22.22 -4.03 8.59
C VAL A 103 -21.62 -3.42 9.84
N ARG A 104 -22.26 -3.64 10.99
CA ARG A 104 -21.73 -3.24 12.29
C ARG A 104 -20.54 -4.12 12.68
N ILE A 105 -19.44 -3.49 13.06
CA ILE A 105 -18.22 -4.17 13.50
C ILE A 105 -18.16 -4.21 15.03
N PRO A 106 -18.15 -5.39 15.66
CA PRO A 106 -17.92 -5.53 17.08
C PRO A 106 -16.63 -4.81 17.53
N GLY A 107 -16.68 -4.16 18.69
CA GLY A 107 -15.58 -3.34 19.20
C GLY A 107 -15.45 -1.95 18.57
N GLY A 108 -16.13 -1.67 17.45
CA GLY A 108 -16.02 -0.39 16.73
C GLY A 108 -14.63 -0.11 16.16
N ALA A 109 -14.43 1.10 15.62
CA ALA A 109 -13.14 1.57 15.08
C ALA A 109 -12.41 0.56 14.17
N PRO A 110 -13.08 0.00 13.13
CA PRO A 110 -12.41 -0.88 12.18
C PRO A 110 -11.30 -0.13 11.44
N THR A 111 -10.20 -0.83 11.14
CA THR A 111 -9.04 -0.29 10.43
C THR A 111 -8.79 -1.10 9.16
N GLY A 112 -7.82 -2.00 9.16
CA GLY A 112 -7.53 -2.91 8.07
C GLY A 112 -8.61 -3.98 7.89
N GLN A 113 -8.80 -4.40 6.64
CA GLN A 113 -9.69 -5.50 6.28
C GLN A 113 -9.12 -6.32 5.14
N VAL A 114 -9.57 -7.58 5.04
CA VAL A 114 -9.18 -8.48 3.95
C VAL A 114 -10.36 -9.38 3.56
N SER A 115 -10.45 -9.73 2.27
CA SER A 115 -11.40 -10.74 1.81
C SER A 115 -10.85 -12.16 1.99
N ASN A 116 -11.74 -13.11 2.22
CA ASN A 116 -11.40 -14.52 2.38
C ASN A 116 -11.93 -15.35 1.20
N PRO A 117 -11.06 -15.76 0.27
CA PRO A 117 -11.42 -16.65 -0.84
C PRO A 117 -11.50 -18.13 -0.43
N THR A 118 -11.14 -18.47 0.82
CA THR A 118 -11.02 -19.86 1.28
C THR A 118 -12.28 -20.34 2.01
N THR A 119 -12.27 -21.61 2.42
CA THR A 119 -13.25 -22.19 3.34
C THR A 119 -12.79 -22.20 4.80
N SER A 120 -11.60 -21.65 5.09
CA SER A 120 -11.09 -21.45 6.45
C SER A 120 -11.71 -20.21 7.11
N PHE A 121 -11.32 -19.94 8.37
CA PHE A 121 -11.78 -18.79 9.16
C PHE A 121 -13.30 -18.83 9.40
N VAL A 122 -13.78 -19.96 9.92
CA VAL A 122 -15.20 -20.17 10.23
C VAL A 122 -15.61 -19.40 11.48
N ILE A 123 -16.50 -18.43 11.29
CA ILE A 123 -17.14 -17.66 12.38
C ILE A 123 -18.44 -18.33 12.81
N ARG A 124 -18.84 -18.12 14.07
CA ARG A 124 -20.02 -18.75 14.68
C ARG A 124 -20.81 -17.74 15.50
N SER A 125 -22.12 -17.69 15.34
CA SER A 125 -23.02 -16.89 16.18
C SER A 125 -24.45 -17.42 16.12
N ARG A 126 -25.10 -17.51 17.28
CA ARG A 126 -26.52 -17.91 17.43
C ARG A 126 -26.88 -19.19 16.65
N GLY A 127 -26.03 -20.20 16.74
CA GLY A 127 -26.25 -21.50 16.08
C GLY A 127 -25.89 -21.56 14.59
N ALA A 128 -25.58 -20.44 13.95
CA ALA A 128 -25.08 -20.40 12.58
C ALA A 128 -23.54 -20.43 12.53
N ALA A 129 -22.99 -21.09 11.51
CA ALA A 129 -21.56 -21.16 11.25
C ALA A 129 -21.26 -21.08 9.75
N ALA A 130 -20.30 -20.25 9.35
CA ALA A 130 -19.84 -20.16 7.98
C ALA A 130 -18.41 -19.61 7.92
N PRO A 131 -17.62 -19.92 6.88
CA PRO A 131 -16.40 -19.18 6.57
C PRO A 131 -16.70 -17.70 6.44
N ALA A 132 -15.96 -16.84 7.16
CA ALA A 132 -16.05 -15.40 6.95
C ALA A 132 -15.71 -15.08 5.50
N ARG A 133 -16.45 -14.18 4.84
CA ARG A 133 -16.15 -13.67 3.50
C ARG A 133 -15.26 -12.44 3.55
N PHE A 134 -15.40 -11.65 4.61
CA PHE A 134 -14.56 -10.50 4.92
C PHE A 134 -14.16 -10.57 6.39
N LEU A 135 -12.92 -10.17 6.67
CA LEU A 135 -12.31 -10.15 7.99
C LEU A 135 -11.80 -8.73 8.25
N PHE A 136 -12.02 -8.24 9.47
CA PHE A 136 -11.69 -6.88 9.88
C PHE A 136 -10.87 -6.93 11.16
N VAL A 137 -9.92 -6.00 11.29
CA VAL A 137 -9.25 -5.70 12.56
C VAL A 137 -9.58 -4.28 12.99
N GLY A 138 -9.29 -3.92 14.24
CA GLY A 138 -9.61 -2.60 14.75
C GLY A 138 -8.75 -2.16 15.93
N GLU A 139 -8.89 -0.90 16.29
CA GLU A 139 -8.08 -0.24 17.33
C GLU A 139 -8.40 -0.72 18.74
N THR A 140 -9.44 -1.54 18.88
CA THR A 140 -9.88 -2.16 20.13
C THR A 140 -9.38 -3.60 20.28
N GLY A 141 -8.63 -4.12 19.29
CA GLY A 141 -8.04 -5.47 19.32
C GLY A 141 -9.02 -6.57 18.95
N HIS A 142 -10.08 -6.24 18.20
CA HIS A 142 -11.07 -7.18 17.71
C HIS A 142 -10.72 -7.62 16.28
N LEU A 143 -10.39 -8.91 16.11
CA LEU A 143 -10.42 -9.58 14.82
C LEU A 143 -11.82 -10.16 14.62
N THR A 144 -12.56 -9.58 13.68
CA THR A 144 -13.95 -9.94 13.41
C THR A 144 -14.09 -10.51 12.01
N GLY A 145 -15.13 -11.31 11.80
CA GLY A 145 -15.49 -11.83 10.48
C GLY A 145 -16.95 -11.59 10.17
N TRP A 146 -17.25 -11.44 8.88
CA TRP A 146 -18.61 -11.33 8.37
C TRP A 146 -18.92 -12.43 7.37
N ALA A 147 -20.10 -13.02 7.49
CA ALA A 147 -20.68 -13.92 6.49
C ALA A 147 -22.19 -13.62 6.39
N PRO A 148 -22.80 -13.75 5.21
CA PRO A 148 -24.19 -13.31 4.98
C PRO A 148 -25.22 -14.02 5.87
N THR A 149 -24.91 -15.24 6.34
CA THR A 149 -25.80 -16.07 7.16
C THR A 149 -25.42 -16.10 8.65
N VAL A 150 -24.42 -15.34 9.08
CA VAL A 150 -23.91 -15.34 10.47
C VAL A 150 -24.02 -13.93 11.06
N GLY A 151 -24.43 -13.81 12.32
CA GLY A 151 -24.59 -12.51 13.01
C GLY A 151 -26.00 -12.23 13.53
N GLY A 152 -26.94 -13.17 13.37
CA GLY A 152 -28.24 -13.12 14.05
C GLY A 152 -29.29 -12.22 13.42
N SER A 153 -29.11 -11.81 12.15
CA SER A 153 -30.18 -11.19 11.35
C SER A 153 -31.24 -12.23 10.99
N ALA A 154 -32.52 -11.84 11.03
CA ALA A 154 -33.63 -12.71 10.63
C ALA A 154 -33.61 -13.03 9.13
N THR A 155 -33.00 -12.16 8.31
CA THR A 155 -32.81 -12.34 6.87
C THR A 155 -31.35 -12.10 6.48
N ALA A 156 -30.89 -12.85 5.48
CA ALA A 156 -29.60 -12.59 4.84
C ALA A 156 -29.74 -11.43 3.82
N PRO A 157 -28.68 -10.63 3.58
CA PRO A 157 -27.38 -10.67 4.25
C PRO A 157 -27.42 -10.08 5.67
N SER A 158 -26.62 -10.65 6.58
CA SER A 158 -26.44 -10.13 7.95
C SER A 158 -25.90 -8.70 7.96
N THR A 159 -26.42 -7.86 8.85
CA THR A 159 -25.94 -6.49 9.12
C THR A 159 -24.91 -6.43 10.26
N HIS A 160 -24.41 -7.58 10.72
CA HIS A 160 -23.48 -7.68 11.84
C HIS A 160 -22.31 -8.61 11.50
N ALA A 161 -21.08 -8.14 11.72
CA ALA A 161 -19.92 -9.01 11.86
C ALA A 161 -19.91 -9.66 13.26
N VAL A 162 -19.01 -10.62 13.45
CA VAL A 162 -18.88 -11.39 14.70
C VAL A 162 -17.42 -11.48 15.12
N ASP A 163 -17.17 -11.37 16.41
CA ASP A 163 -15.85 -11.59 17.00
C ASP A 163 -15.34 -13.01 16.72
N ALA A 164 -14.13 -13.08 16.14
CA ALA A 164 -13.38 -14.33 16.02
C ALA A 164 -12.29 -14.42 17.09
N VAL A 165 -11.56 -13.33 17.31
CA VAL A 165 -10.53 -13.20 18.36
C VAL A 165 -10.61 -11.80 18.97
N VAL A 166 -10.48 -11.72 20.30
CA VAL A 166 -10.36 -10.45 21.02
C VAL A 166 -9.05 -10.42 21.80
N THR A 167 -8.15 -9.52 21.41
CA THR A 167 -6.85 -9.32 22.04
C THR A 167 -6.87 -8.02 22.84
N ARG A 168 -7.18 -8.10 24.14
CA ARG A 168 -7.30 -6.92 25.01
C ARG A 168 -6.03 -6.04 24.95
N GLY A 169 -6.24 -4.74 24.71
CA GLY A 169 -5.17 -3.74 24.65
C GLY A 169 -4.37 -3.72 23.36
N ALA A 170 -4.66 -4.61 22.40
CA ALA A 170 -4.12 -4.51 21.05
C ALA A 170 -4.74 -3.31 20.32
N VAL A 171 -3.93 -2.67 19.49
CA VAL A 171 -4.34 -1.65 18.53
C VAL A 171 -3.90 -2.18 17.17
N GLU A 172 -4.84 -2.77 16.45
CA GLU A 172 -4.57 -3.43 15.19
C GLU A 172 -4.85 -2.44 14.06
N LYS A 173 -3.85 -2.20 13.21
CA LYS A 173 -3.92 -1.16 12.17
C LYS A 173 -4.07 -1.74 10.76
N GLY A 174 -3.73 -3.02 10.55
CA GLY A 174 -3.72 -3.64 9.22
C GLY A 174 -3.82 -5.17 9.28
N VAL A 175 -4.41 -5.79 8.26
CA VAL A 175 -4.52 -7.25 8.14
C VAL A 175 -4.36 -7.69 6.69
N ALA A 176 -3.66 -8.81 6.48
CA ALA A 176 -3.51 -9.43 5.17
C ALA A 176 -3.60 -10.96 5.29
N MET A 177 -3.98 -11.61 4.20
CA MET A 177 -4.07 -13.06 4.11
C MET A 177 -3.01 -13.61 3.16
N GLY A 178 -2.34 -14.71 3.53
CA GLY A 178 -1.42 -15.42 2.67
C GLY A 178 -1.62 -16.94 2.75
N GLN A 179 -1.30 -17.62 1.66
CA GLN A 179 -1.39 -19.08 1.57
C GLN A 179 -0.02 -19.71 1.85
N THR A 180 0.06 -20.56 2.87
CA THR A 180 1.28 -21.35 3.18
C THR A 180 1.07 -22.82 2.82
N THR A 181 2.14 -23.61 2.92
CA THR A 181 2.08 -25.08 2.86
C THR A 181 1.24 -25.68 4.00
N HIS A 182 1.06 -24.95 5.11
CA HIS A 182 0.27 -25.33 6.28
C HIS A 182 -1.14 -24.71 6.29
N GLY A 183 -1.63 -24.29 5.11
CA GLY A 183 -2.94 -23.64 4.96
C GLY A 183 -2.87 -22.11 4.98
N PRO A 184 -4.02 -21.42 4.92
CA PRO A 184 -4.05 -19.97 4.95
C PRO A 184 -3.61 -19.43 6.32
N ARG A 185 -3.07 -18.22 6.29
CA ARG A 185 -2.65 -17.45 7.46
C ARG A 185 -3.18 -16.02 7.36
N LEU A 186 -3.59 -15.46 8.50
CA LEU A 186 -3.75 -14.02 8.66
C LEU A 186 -2.50 -13.46 9.31
N TYR A 187 -2.06 -12.31 8.80
CA TYR A 187 -1.02 -11.48 9.38
C TYR A 187 -1.70 -10.19 9.85
N VAL A 188 -1.54 -9.83 11.11
CA VAL A 188 -2.19 -8.67 11.72
C VAL A 188 -1.12 -7.75 12.29
N ALA A 189 -1.09 -6.49 11.82
CA ALA A 189 -0.21 -5.46 12.34
C ALA A 189 -0.73 -4.95 13.68
N ASN A 190 -0.24 -5.54 14.78
CA ASN A 190 -0.53 -5.10 16.14
C ASN A 190 0.44 -3.97 16.51
N PHE A 191 0.01 -2.74 16.27
CA PHE A 191 0.83 -1.55 16.42
C PHE A 191 1.22 -1.35 17.88
N SER A 192 0.26 -1.30 18.81
CA SER A 192 0.56 -1.14 20.24
C SER A 192 1.42 -2.27 20.81
N GLY A 193 1.29 -3.48 20.24
CA GLY A 193 2.08 -4.65 20.57
C GLY A 193 3.48 -4.70 19.95
N ALA A 194 3.81 -3.80 19.01
CA ALA A 194 5.04 -3.80 18.21
C ALA A 194 5.37 -5.15 17.57
N ARG A 195 4.37 -5.85 17.04
CA ARG A 195 4.53 -7.18 16.43
C ARG A 195 3.50 -7.45 15.35
N VAL A 196 3.80 -8.41 14.49
CA VAL A 196 2.80 -9.02 13.60
C VAL A 196 2.23 -10.24 14.31
N ASP A 197 0.93 -10.23 14.59
CA ASP A 197 0.20 -11.40 15.08
C ASP A 197 -0.20 -12.30 13.89
N VAL A 198 0.07 -13.60 14.01
CA VAL A 198 -0.21 -14.57 12.95
C VAL A 198 -1.29 -15.53 13.42
N TYR A 199 -2.33 -15.74 12.63
CA TYR A 199 -3.41 -16.69 12.93
C TYR A 199 -3.54 -17.75 11.82
N ASP A 200 -3.80 -18.99 12.21
CA ASP A 200 -4.13 -20.07 11.26
C ASP A 200 -5.60 -20.02 10.82
N GLY A 201 -5.96 -20.91 9.88
CA GLY A 201 -7.31 -21.02 9.34
C GLY A 201 -8.41 -21.35 10.37
N ALA A 202 -8.06 -21.67 11.62
CA ALA A 202 -8.99 -21.88 12.73
C ALA A 202 -8.96 -20.73 13.75
N PHE A 203 -8.31 -19.60 13.43
CA PHE A 203 -8.07 -18.46 14.30
C PHE A 203 -7.16 -18.74 15.51
N HIS A 204 -6.39 -19.84 15.51
CA HIS A 204 -5.38 -20.03 16.54
C HIS A 204 -4.15 -19.18 16.23
N ARG A 205 -3.63 -18.49 17.25
CA ARG A 205 -2.41 -17.71 17.11
C ARG A 205 -1.21 -18.64 16.93
N VAL A 206 -0.45 -18.45 15.86
CA VAL A 206 0.73 -19.23 15.50
C VAL A 206 2.00 -18.44 15.77
N ARG A 207 3.01 -19.09 16.33
CA ARG A 207 4.37 -18.55 16.37
C ARG A 207 5.09 -18.99 15.11
N VAL A 208 5.59 -18.02 14.33
CA VAL A 208 6.40 -18.29 13.14
C VAL A 208 7.88 -18.06 13.45
N PRO A 209 8.81 -18.84 12.86
CA PRO A 209 10.24 -18.78 13.21
C PRO A 209 10.86 -17.38 13.10
N GLY A 210 10.54 -16.62 12.06
CA GLY A 210 11.15 -15.30 11.85
C GLY A 210 10.49 -14.17 12.64
N ALA A 211 9.28 -14.41 13.16
CA ALA A 211 8.49 -13.48 13.97
C ALA A 211 8.29 -12.07 13.36
N PHE A 212 8.51 -11.89 12.05
CA PHE A 212 8.51 -10.59 11.38
C PHE A 212 9.47 -9.59 12.03
N SER A 213 10.62 -10.08 12.48
CA SER A 213 11.58 -9.30 13.24
C SER A 213 12.68 -8.71 12.36
N ASP A 214 13.04 -7.46 12.64
CA ASP A 214 14.23 -6.81 12.12
C ASP A 214 15.07 -6.26 13.28
N ALA A 215 16.23 -6.88 13.52
CA ALA A 215 17.19 -6.44 14.54
C ALA A 215 17.76 -5.01 14.30
N ARG A 216 17.63 -4.48 13.08
CA ARG A 216 18.04 -3.12 12.71
C ARG A 216 16.89 -2.10 12.77
N MET A 217 15.68 -2.53 13.13
CA MET A 217 14.55 -1.63 13.31
C MET A 217 14.83 -0.68 14.49
N PRO A 218 14.77 0.65 14.31
CA PRO A 218 14.94 1.57 15.43
C PRO A 218 13.89 1.34 16.52
N ARG A 219 14.28 1.56 17.78
CA ARG A 219 13.34 1.45 18.90
C ARG A 219 12.17 2.41 18.71
N GLY A 220 10.98 1.96 19.12
CA GLY A 220 9.75 2.75 19.00
C GLY A 220 9.09 2.69 17.63
N TYR A 221 9.56 1.86 16.69
CA TYR A 221 8.81 1.55 15.47
C TYR A 221 7.97 0.30 15.65
N ALA A 222 6.78 0.27 15.07
CA ALA A 222 5.85 -0.85 15.12
C ALA A 222 5.18 -1.11 13.76
N PRO A 223 4.77 -2.35 13.47
CA PRO A 223 4.01 -2.67 12.25
C PRO A 223 2.74 -1.82 12.15
N PHE A 224 2.63 -1.06 11.07
CA PHE A 224 1.53 -0.12 10.83
C PHE A 224 0.54 -0.65 9.78
N ASN A 225 1.02 -1.40 8.79
CA ASN A 225 0.19 -2.19 7.90
C ASN A 225 0.92 -3.43 7.37
N VAL A 226 0.17 -4.36 6.78
CA VAL A 226 0.69 -5.56 6.13
C VAL A 226 0.03 -5.75 4.75
N MET A 227 0.82 -6.16 3.77
CA MET A 227 0.34 -6.55 2.44
C MET A 227 1.00 -7.86 2.04
N VAL A 228 0.21 -8.81 1.53
CA VAL A 228 0.74 -10.02 0.90
C VAL A 228 0.73 -9.86 -0.61
N ALA A 229 1.88 -10.10 -1.26
CA ALA A 229 1.98 -10.16 -2.71
C ALA A 229 2.80 -11.38 -3.13
N GLY A 230 2.12 -12.37 -3.71
CA GLY A 230 2.72 -13.68 -3.99
C GLY A 230 3.16 -14.38 -2.71
N THR A 231 4.43 -14.76 -2.65
CA THR A 231 5.04 -15.46 -1.50
C THR A 231 5.72 -14.51 -0.49
N LYS A 232 5.52 -13.19 -0.65
CA LYS A 232 6.16 -12.16 0.18
C LYS A 232 5.14 -11.43 1.02
N VAL A 233 5.52 -11.13 2.26
CA VAL A 233 4.78 -10.26 3.16
C VAL A 233 5.54 -8.94 3.27
N TYR A 234 4.89 -7.84 2.91
CA TYR A 234 5.39 -6.49 3.09
C TYR A 234 4.80 -5.95 4.37
N VAL A 235 5.63 -5.48 5.29
CA VAL A 235 5.22 -4.88 6.54
C VAL A 235 5.70 -3.45 6.52
N SER A 236 4.77 -2.50 6.58
CA SER A 236 5.13 -1.10 6.79
C SER A 236 5.24 -0.83 8.29
N TYR A 237 6.14 0.06 8.69
CA TYR A 237 6.35 0.44 10.07
C TYR A 237 6.31 1.95 10.21
N ALA A 238 5.69 2.40 11.30
CA ALA A 238 5.69 3.79 11.71
C ALA A 238 6.23 3.91 13.14
N GLN A 239 6.76 5.09 13.47
CA GLN A 239 7.17 5.41 14.83
C GLN A 239 5.93 5.55 15.71
N GLN A 240 5.91 4.95 16.89
CA GLN A 240 4.82 5.07 17.85
C GLN A 240 4.90 6.39 18.63
N ASP A 241 3.73 6.90 18.99
CA ASP A 241 3.58 7.91 20.02
C ASP A 241 3.86 7.31 21.42
N LYS A 242 3.73 8.13 22.47
CA LYS A 242 3.99 7.68 23.85
C LYS A 242 2.98 6.65 24.34
N GLN A 243 1.72 6.74 23.89
CA GLN A 243 0.64 5.84 24.28
C GLN A 243 0.65 4.55 23.46
N ARG A 244 1.47 4.50 22.40
CA ARG A 244 1.60 3.37 21.48
C ARG A 244 0.31 3.08 20.72
N LYS A 245 -0.53 4.09 20.54
CA LYS A 245 -1.80 4.00 19.84
C LYS A 245 -1.69 4.52 18.42
N ASP A 246 -0.95 5.61 18.26
CA ASP A 246 -0.88 6.36 17.02
C ASP A 246 0.57 6.56 16.58
N GLU A 247 0.71 6.87 15.31
CA GLU A 247 1.99 7.11 14.69
C GLU A 247 2.47 8.54 14.86
N VAL A 248 3.78 8.69 14.91
CA VAL A 248 4.46 9.98 14.85
C VAL A 248 4.90 10.21 13.41
N ALA A 249 4.07 10.94 12.66
CA ALA A 249 4.36 11.33 11.29
C ALA A 249 5.62 12.22 11.17
N GLY A 250 6.20 12.21 9.97
CA GLY A 250 7.33 13.03 9.54
C GLY A 250 8.13 12.37 8.41
N ALA A 251 8.69 13.18 7.51
CA ALA A 251 9.59 12.69 6.48
C ALA A 251 10.77 11.92 7.10
N GLY A 252 11.06 10.70 6.62
CA GLY A 252 12.09 9.86 7.23
C GLY A 252 11.59 8.92 8.32
N ARG A 253 10.34 9.06 8.77
CA ARG A 253 9.75 8.30 9.89
C ARG A 253 8.93 7.09 9.47
N GLY A 254 9.19 6.55 8.29
CA GLY A 254 8.60 5.29 7.82
C GLY A 254 9.64 4.24 7.47
N ARG A 255 9.28 2.97 7.59
CA ARG A 255 10.06 1.83 7.06
C ARG A 255 9.11 0.86 6.35
N VAL A 256 9.66 0.07 5.44
CA VAL A 256 8.96 -1.07 4.85
C VAL A 256 9.96 -2.21 4.74
N ASP A 257 9.63 -3.32 5.38
CA ASP A 257 10.42 -4.54 5.32
C ASP A 257 9.62 -5.65 4.63
N ILE A 258 10.36 -6.57 4.01
CA ILE A 258 9.81 -7.63 3.19
C ILE A 258 10.26 -8.95 3.80
N PHE A 259 9.30 -9.82 4.07
CA PHE A 259 9.49 -11.09 4.74
C PHE A 259 8.97 -12.24 3.88
N THR A 260 9.40 -13.46 4.22
CA THR A 260 8.68 -14.68 3.84
C THR A 260 7.34 -14.76 4.57
N LEU A 261 6.50 -15.70 4.15
CA LEU A 261 5.25 -16.02 4.85
C LEU A 261 5.48 -16.51 6.30
N ASP A 262 6.63 -17.14 6.58
CA ASP A 262 7.05 -17.55 7.93
C ASP A 262 7.76 -16.43 8.72
N GLY A 263 7.68 -15.19 8.24
CA GLY A 263 8.18 -14.00 8.91
C GLY A 263 9.70 -13.84 8.90
N MET A 264 10.43 -14.57 8.04
CA MET A 264 11.88 -14.39 7.89
C MET A 264 12.17 -13.15 7.06
N LEU A 265 13.01 -12.24 7.57
CA LEU A 265 13.36 -11.02 6.86
C LEU A 265 14.13 -11.32 5.57
N LEU A 266 13.60 -10.87 4.44
CA LEU A 266 14.23 -10.97 3.14
C LEU A 266 15.01 -9.71 2.80
N ARG A 267 14.34 -8.54 2.84
CA ARG A 267 14.88 -7.27 2.39
C ARG A 267 14.22 -6.08 3.10
N ARG A 268 14.87 -4.93 3.03
CA ARG A 268 14.33 -3.64 3.46
C ARG A 268 14.21 -2.73 2.25
N LEU A 269 13.14 -1.94 2.17
CA LEU A 269 12.98 -0.94 1.14
C LEU A 269 14.04 0.18 1.30
N GLN A 270 14.76 0.51 0.23
CA GLN A 270 15.92 1.40 0.29
C GLN A 270 15.53 2.87 0.14
N ALA A 271 14.72 3.42 1.06
CA ALA A 271 14.11 4.73 0.83
C ALA A 271 13.64 5.51 2.06
N HIS A 272 14.44 5.53 3.13
CA HIS A 272 14.02 6.10 4.41
C HIS A 272 13.42 7.52 4.32
N ARG A 273 14.05 8.44 3.56
CA ARG A 273 13.65 9.86 3.56
C ARG A 273 12.29 10.16 2.95
N VAL A 274 11.79 9.31 2.05
CA VAL A 274 10.48 9.54 1.38
C VAL A 274 9.32 8.86 2.10
N LEU A 275 9.61 7.97 3.06
CA LEU A 275 8.57 7.29 3.83
C LEU A 275 8.19 8.13 5.05
N ASN A 276 6.89 8.30 5.24
CA ASN A 276 6.28 9.09 6.30
C ASN A 276 5.02 8.38 6.77
N ALA A 277 5.12 7.60 7.86
CA ALA A 277 4.04 6.72 8.33
C ALA A 277 3.36 5.94 7.18
N PRO A 278 4.11 5.10 6.43
CA PRO A 278 3.56 4.40 5.27
C PRO A 278 2.50 3.39 5.69
N TRP A 279 1.31 3.45 5.07
CA TRP A 279 0.22 2.52 5.35
C TRP A 279 -0.24 1.80 4.07
N GLY A 280 -0.78 2.55 3.10
CA GLY A 280 -1.27 1.99 1.85
C GLY A 280 -0.16 1.35 1.02
N MET A 281 -0.32 0.09 0.63
CA MET A 281 0.63 -0.60 -0.24
C MET A 281 -0.12 -1.40 -1.29
N THR A 282 0.31 -1.29 -2.55
CA THR A 282 -0.20 -2.13 -3.64
C THR A 282 0.83 -2.22 -4.76
N VAL A 283 0.78 -3.27 -5.57
CA VAL A 283 1.51 -3.30 -6.84
C VAL A 283 0.67 -2.54 -7.87
N ALA A 284 1.25 -1.52 -8.50
CA ALA A 284 0.57 -0.74 -9.53
C ALA A 284 0.06 -1.65 -10.66
N PRO A 285 -1.17 -1.44 -11.14
CA PRO A 285 -1.70 -2.24 -12.24
C PRO A 285 -0.94 -2.02 -13.54
N SER A 286 -1.14 -2.93 -14.50
CA SER A 286 -0.68 -2.73 -15.87
C SER A 286 -1.29 -1.45 -16.44
N GLY A 287 -0.47 -0.61 -17.06
CA GLY A 287 -0.91 0.65 -17.67
C GLY A 287 -1.14 1.80 -16.69
N PHE A 288 -0.67 1.70 -15.44
CA PHE A 288 -0.57 2.80 -14.48
C PHE A 288 0.56 3.81 -14.81
N GLY A 289 0.74 4.09 -16.11
CA GLY A 289 1.77 4.99 -16.61
C GLY A 289 3.19 4.53 -16.31
N THR A 290 4.08 5.49 -16.05
CA THR A 290 5.51 5.27 -15.75
C THR A 290 5.77 4.27 -14.62
N PHE A 291 4.86 4.14 -13.66
CA PHE A 291 5.00 3.24 -12.50
C PHE A 291 4.24 1.92 -12.65
N SER A 292 3.86 1.53 -13.87
CA SER A 292 3.19 0.23 -14.12
C SER A 292 4.03 -0.93 -13.55
N GLY A 293 3.44 -1.74 -12.68
CA GLY A 293 4.11 -2.88 -12.04
C GLY A 293 5.04 -2.53 -10.87
N ASP A 294 5.24 -1.25 -10.55
CA ASP A 294 6.01 -0.84 -9.37
C ASP A 294 5.21 -1.07 -8.08
N LEU A 295 5.90 -1.27 -6.96
CA LEU A 295 5.29 -1.21 -5.63
C LEU A 295 4.98 0.25 -5.31
N LEU A 296 3.71 0.56 -5.11
CA LEU A 296 3.25 1.85 -4.60
C LEU A 296 3.18 1.78 -3.08
N VAL A 297 3.74 2.80 -2.43
CA VAL A 297 3.63 3.02 -0.99
C VAL A 297 3.06 4.40 -0.74
N GLY A 298 1.85 4.44 -0.18
CA GLY A 298 1.16 5.63 0.29
C GLY A 298 1.57 5.98 1.72
N ASN A 299 1.94 7.24 1.93
CA ASN A 299 2.23 7.79 3.23
C ASN A 299 0.97 8.39 3.83
N PHE A 300 0.60 7.95 5.03
CA PHE A 300 -0.46 8.63 5.79
C PHE A 300 -0.03 10.07 6.12
N GLY A 301 1.19 10.24 6.64
CA GLY A 301 1.62 11.51 7.24
C GLY A 301 1.90 12.67 6.28
N ASP A 302 1.97 12.46 4.96
CA ASP A 302 2.04 13.56 3.98
C ASP A 302 1.17 13.35 2.75
N GLY A 303 0.39 12.26 2.72
CA GLY A 303 -0.50 11.91 1.62
C GLY A 303 0.18 11.50 0.31
N ARG A 304 1.53 11.49 0.25
CA ARG A 304 2.24 11.21 -1.00
C ARG A 304 2.30 9.72 -1.29
N ILE A 305 2.31 9.40 -2.58
CA ILE A 305 2.46 8.03 -3.07
C ILE A 305 3.79 7.90 -3.79
N ASN A 306 4.63 6.99 -3.30
CA ASN A 306 5.98 6.73 -3.79
C ASN A 306 6.03 5.37 -4.47
N ALA A 307 6.69 5.30 -5.63
CA ALA A 307 6.87 4.09 -6.40
C ALA A 307 8.27 3.49 -6.19
N PHE A 308 8.32 2.16 -6.09
CA PHE A 308 9.54 1.39 -5.88
C PHE A 308 9.60 0.21 -6.84
N SER A 309 10.78 -0.06 -7.38
CA SER A 309 10.97 -1.26 -8.20
C SER A 309 10.77 -2.51 -7.34
N PRO A 310 9.91 -3.47 -7.70
CA PRO A 310 9.73 -4.71 -6.93
C PRO A 310 10.95 -5.63 -6.98
N ALA A 311 11.83 -5.45 -7.98
CA ALA A 311 13.05 -6.23 -8.15
C ALA A 311 14.21 -5.69 -7.32
N THR A 312 14.47 -4.39 -7.41
CA THR A 312 15.63 -3.77 -6.74
C THR A 312 15.28 -3.09 -5.43
N LEU A 313 14.00 -2.79 -5.18
CA LEU A 313 13.49 -2.00 -4.05
C LEU A 313 14.00 -0.55 -4.02
N ALA A 314 14.56 -0.09 -5.13
CA ALA A 314 15.00 1.29 -5.30
C ALA A 314 13.79 2.21 -5.54
N PHE A 315 13.87 3.42 -4.99
CA PHE A 315 12.92 4.49 -5.25
C PHE A 315 12.91 4.87 -6.74
N ARG A 316 11.71 4.95 -7.33
CA ARG A 316 11.49 5.26 -8.76
C ARG A 316 10.90 6.65 -8.97
N GLY A 317 10.31 7.24 -7.93
CA GLY A 317 9.70 8.56 -7.98
C GLY A 317 8.40 8.61 -7.16
N SER A 318 7.81 9.80 -7.10
CA SER A 318 6.48 10.01 -6.49
C SER A 318 5.47 10.31 -7.59
N LEU A 319 4.19 9.98 -7.34
CA LEU A 319 3.10 10.39 -8.23
C LEU A 319 3.02 11.92 -8.29
N ARG A 320 2.80 12.43 -9.49
CA ARG A 320 2.73 13.88 -9.77
C ARG A 320 1.49 14.22 -10.57
N THR A 321 0.91 15.38 -10.30
CA THR A 321 -0.21 15.92 -11.07
C THR A 321 0.26 16.43 -12.44
N SER A 322 -0.68 16.77 -13.33
CA SER A 322 -0.38 17.36 -14.64
C SER A 322 0.42 18.67 -14.55
N GLY A 323 0.21 19.45 -13.47
CA GLY A 323 0.99 20.66 -13.18
C GLY A 323 2.37 20.40 -12.55
N GLY A 324 2.81 19.14 -12.47
CA GLY A 324 4.12 18.78 -11.92
C GLY A 324 4.24 18.93 -10.41
N LYS A 325 3.14 19.12 -9.66
CA LYS A 325 3.17 19.07 -8.20
C LYS A 325 3.15 17.61 -7.74
N ALA A 326 3.71 17.33 -6.55
CA ALA A 326 3.50 16.02 -5.93
C ALA A 326 1.99 15.81 -5.71
N LEU A 327 1.48 14.65 -6.08
CA LEU A 327 0.12 14.26 -5.73
C LEU A 327 0.13 13.88 -4.24
N ALA A 328 -0.78 14.50 -3.48
CA ALA A 328 -0.93 14.27 -2.05
C ALA A 328 -2.42 14.18 -1.71
N ILE A 329 -2.78 13.15 -0.95
CA ILE A 329 -4.13 12.89 -0.45
C ILE A 329 -4.07 12.98 1.07
N ASP A 330 -4.73 13.99 1.64
CA ASP A 330 -4.79 14.16 3.09
C ASP A 330 -5.41 12.92 3.77
N GLY A 331 -4.77 12.42 4.83
CA GLY A 331 -5.19 11.22 5.55
C GLY A 331 -5.16 9.92 4.74
N LEU A 332 -4.24 9.76 3.79
CA LEU A 332 -4.20 8.60 2.88
C LEU A 332 -4.05 7.26 3.62
N TRP A 333 -5.01 6.36 3.38
CA TRP A 333 -5.02 4.99 3.90
C TRP A 333 -4.80 3.95 2.80
N ALA A 334 -5.82 3.23 2.36
CA ALA A 334 -5.67 2.07 1.49
C ALA A 334 -5.29 2.45 0.07
N LEU A 335 -4.58 1.54 -0.58
CA LEU A 335 -4.36 1.53 -2.02
C LEU A 335 -4.76 0.16 -2.55
N LEU A 336 -5.64 0.11 -3.54
CA LEU A 336 -6.06 -1.13 -4.20
C LEU A 336 -5.99 -0.98 -5.70
N ARG A 337 -5.66 -2.06 -6.41
CA ARG A 337 -5.89 -2.09 -7.86
C ARG A 337 -7.39 -2.08 -8.13
N GLY A 338 -7.85 -1.37 -9.14
CA GLY A 338 -9.21 -1.58 -9.65
C GLY A 338 -9.35 -3.00 -10.23
N ASN A 339 -10.54 -3.59 -10.10
CA ASN A 339 -10.83 -4.95 -10.57
C ASN A 339 -11.74 -4.98 -11.82
N GLY A 340 -12.11 -3.82 -12.36
CA GLY A 340 -13.06 -3.71 -13.47
C GLY A 340 -14.54 -3.81 -13.05
N THR A 341 -14.83 -4.07 -11.77
CA THR A 341 -16.15 -3.90 -11.13
C THR A 341 -16.19 -2.64 -10.27
N GLU A 342 -15.07 -2.33 -9.60
CA GLU A 342 -14.77 -1.09 -8.90
C GLU A 342 -13.45 -0.54 -9.46
N GLY A 343 -13.52 0.65 -10.07
CA GLY A 343 -12.40 1.21 -10.85
C GLY A 343 -12.00 0.35 -12.06
N SER A 344 -11.33 0.96 -13.04
CA SER A 344 -10.76 0.21 -14.15
C SER A 344 -9.60 -0.67 -13.69
N THR A 345 -9.27 -1.71 -14.46
CA THR A 345 -8.09 -2.56 -14.19
C THR A 345 -6.74 -1.84 -14.34
N HIS A 346 -6.76 -0.56 -14.70
CA HIS A 346 -5.59 0.31 -14.84
C HIS A 346 -5.54 1.39 -13.75
N ASP A 347 -6.54 1.45 -12.87
CA ASP A 347 -6.67 2.49 -11.85
C ASP A 347 -6.19 1.97 -10.49
N VAL A 348 -5.82 2.91 -9.61
CA VAL A 348 -5.57 2.62 -8.20
C VAL A 348 -6.66 3.30 -7.37
N LEU A 349 -7.50 2.53 -6.72
CA LEU A 349 -8.44 3.00 -5.72
C LEU A 349 -7.69 3.40 -4.45
N PHE A 350 -8.20 4.41 -3.75
CA PHE A 350 -7.70 4.80 -2.44
C PHE A 350 -8.83 5.13 -1.47
N THR A 351 -8.54 4.98 -0.19
CA THR A 351 -9.35 5.50 0.91
C THR A 351 -8.54 6.51 1.71
N ALA A 352 -9.21 7.43 2.39
CA ALA A 352 -8.55 8.42 3.22
C ALA A 352 -9.45 8.94 4.35
N GLY A 353 -8.81 9.36 5.44
CA GLY A 353 -9.39 10.11 6.56
C GLY A 353 -8.91 11.56 6.60
N PRO A 354 -9.39 12.47 5.73
CA PRO A 354 -8.93 13.85 5.70
C PRO A 354 -9.38 14.65 6.94
N GLN A 355 -8.71 15.79 7.16
CA GLN A 355 -8.97 16.71 8.28
C GLN A 355 -8.82 16.05 9.64
N ASP A 356 -7.64 15.48 9.91
CA ASP A 356 -7.36 14.75 11.16
C ASP A 356 -8.42 13.65 11.40
N GLU A 357 -8.71 12.90 10.33
CA GLU A 357 -9.60 11.73 10.33
C GLU A 357 -11.06 12.03 10.70
N THR A 358 -11.48 13.30 10.74
CA THR A 358 -12.88 13.64 11.05
C THR A 358 -13.85 13.40 9.90
N HIS A 359 -13.33 13.15 8.70
CA HIS A 359 -14.11 12.89 7.47
C HIS A 359 -13.54 11.68 6.73
N GLY A 360 -14.24 11.23 5.68
CA GLY A 360 -13.76 10.16 4.83
C GLY A 360 -13.86 10.48 3.34
N LEU A 361 -12.99 9.82 2.60
CA LEU A 361 -12.91 9.92 1.15
C LEU A 361 -12.57 8.56 0.55
N LEU A 362 -13.39 8.13 -0.41
CA LEU A 362 -13.09 7.05 -1.35
C LEU A 362 -12.85 7.69 -2.72
N GLY A 363 -11.76 7.32 -3.37
CA GLY A 363 -11.42 7.83 -4.69
C GLY A 363 -10.63 6.85 -5.53
N LEU A 364 -10.28 7.29 -6.73
CA LEU A 364 -9.37 6.57 -7.62
C LEU A 364 -8.30 7.50 -8.20
N LEU A 365 -7.20 6.90 -8.62
CA LEU A 365 -6.06 7.52 -9.28
C LEU A 365 -5.97 6.95 -10.69
N GLU A 366 -5.93 7.86 -11.67
CA GLU A 366 -5.79 7.53 -13.08
C GLU A 366 -4.44 8.02 -13.57
N ALA A 367 -3.72 7.17 -14.31
CA ALA A 367 -2.57 7.62 -15.07
C ALA A 367 -3.06 8.28 -16.37
N ASN A 368 -2.68 9.53 -16.60
CA ASN A 368 -2.94 10.19 -17.87
C ASN A 368 -2.21 9.44 -18.98
N ARG A 369 -2.96 8.79 -19.86
CA ARG A 369 -2.40 8.15 -21.05
C ARG A 369 -1.82 9.26 -21.94
N ARG A 370 -0.56 9.12 -22.32
CA ARG A 370 0.01 9.96 -23.37
C ARG A 370 -0.86 9.76 -24.62
N ARG A 371 -1.39 10.85 -25.17
CA ARG A 371 -2.00 10.82 -26.51
C ARG A 371 -0.92 10.59 -27.55
#